data_AF-A0A5S9M973-F1
#
_entry.id   AF-A0A5S9M973-F1
#
_cell.length_a   1.000
_cell.length_b   1.000
_cell.length_c   1.000
_cell.angle_alpha   90.00
_cell.angle_beta   90.00
_cell.angle_gamma   90.00
#
_symmetry.space_group_name_H-M   'P 1'
#
loop_
_entity.id
_entity.type
_entity.pdbx_description
1 polymer ?
#
loop_
_entity_poly.entity_id
_entity_poly.type
_entity_poly.pdbx_seq_one_letter_code
_entity_poly.pdbx_strand_id
1 'polypeptide(L)'
;MLILGMQLAVISFKQVDYRNISYAVLLKLFISPLIAFGFTLILPVDDLVKQIMILVAAMPTAANTTLMAVQFRTKPEFVSSTTFLSTVLSIVTLPVLLWILSMHPLG
;
A
#
# COMPACT_ATOMS: atom_id res chain seq x y z
N MET A 1 -10.29 4.30 -10.30
CA MET A 1 -9.07 4.94 -10.85
C MET A 1 -9.35 6.24 -11.61
N LEU A 2 -10.53 6.47 -12.21
CA LEU A 2 -10.87 7.75 -12.84
C LEU A 2 -10.76 8.96 -11.90
N ILE A 3 -11.41 8.89 -10.72
CA ILE A 3 -11.34 9.98 -9.72
C ILE A 3 -9.91 10.24 -9.26
N LEU A 4 -9.11 9.18 -9.05
CA LEU A 4 -7.68 9.32 -8.75
C LEU A 4 -6.96 10.09 -9.86
N GLY A 5 -7.19 9.73 -11.13
CA GLY A 5 -6.60 10.41 -12.28
C GLY A 5 -7.02 11.88 -12.39
N MET A 6 -8.31 12.18 -12.17
CA MET A 6 -8.80 13.56 -12.10
C MET A 6 -8.12 14.35 -10.97
N GLN A 7 -7.95 13.75 -9.79
CA GLN A 7 -7.25 14.40 -8.69
C GLN A 7 -5.78 14.65 -9.02
N LEU A 8 -5.09 13.68 -9.63
CA LEU A 8 -3.71 13.84 -10.08
C LEU A 8 -3.54 14.93 -11.13
N ALA A 9 -4.52 15.11 -12.03
CA ALA A 9 -4.49 16.17 -13.04
C ALA A 9 -4.58 17.59 -12.47
N VAL A 10 -5.19 17.74 -11.29
CA VAL A 10 -5.33 19.03 -10.60
C VAL A 10 -4.15 19.32 -9.67
N ILE A 11 -3.38 18.29 -9.27
CA ILE A 11 -2.22 18.44 -8.40
C ILE A 11 -1.10 19.19 -9.11
N SER A 12 -0.67 20.30 -8.50
CA SER A 12 0.59 20.96 -8.85
C SER A 12 1.75 20.27 -8.12
N PHE A 13 2.64 19.62 -8.86
CA PHE A 13 3.83 18.89 -8.33
C PHE A 13 4.75 19.74 -7.43
N LYS A 14 4.57 21.07 -7.42
CA LYS A 14 5.35 22.03 -6.64
C LYS A 14 4.93 22.13 -5.15
N GLN A 15 3.76 21.59 -4.77
CA GLN A 15 3.23 21.65 -3.39
C GLN A 15 3.10 20.25 -2.74
N VAL A 16 3.73 19.24 -3.32
CA VAL A 16 3.61 17.86 -2.87
C VAL A 16 4.46 17.66 -1.60
N ASP A 17 3.83 17.17 -0.52
CA ASP A 17 4.50 16.86 0.74
C ASP A 17 5.20 15.49 0.66
N TYR A 18 6.32 15.46 -0.07
CA TYR A 18 7.11 14.25 -0.31
C TYR A 18 7.51 13.53 0.98
N ARG A 19 7.73 14.29 2.07
CA ARG A 19 8.11 13.73 3.37
C ARG A 19 6.96 12.89 3.93
N ASN A 20 5.76 13.44 4.04
CA ASN A 20 4.63 12.69 4.58
C ASN A 20 4.18 11.54 3.66
N ILE A 21 4.31 11.72 2.34
CA ILE A 21 3.97 10.67 1.37
C ILE A 21 4.93 9.48 1.52
N SER A 22 6.24 9.73 1.60
CA SER A 22 7.22 8.66 1.77
C SER A 22 7.01 7.89 3.07
N TYR A 23 6.69 8.57 4.18
CA TYR A 23 6.32 7.90 5.43
C TYR A 23 5.08 7.02 5.27
N ALA A 24 4.01 7.52 4.64
CA ALA A 24 2.80 6.75 4.43
C ALA A 24 3.04 5.52 3.56
N VAL A 25 3.82 5.65 2.48
CA VAL A 25 4.23 4.55 1.61
C VAL A 25 5.06 3.53 2.37
N LEU A 26 6.08 3.96 3.13
CA LEU A 26 6.93 3.04 3.92
C LEU A 26 6.13 2.26 4.96
N LEU A 27 5.23 2.94 5.67
CA LEU A 27 4.33 2.31 6.63
C LEU A 27 3.46 1.24 5.97
N LYS A 28 2.93 1.52 4.77
CA LYS A 28 2.04 0.60 4.06
C LYS A 28 2.77 -0.56 3.39
N LEU A 29 3.90 -0.31 2.74
CA LEU A 29 4.62 -1.32 1.96
C LEU A 29 5.53 -2.21 2.81
N PHE A 30 6.00 -1.76 3.98
CA PHE A 30 6.94 -2.53 4.81
C PHE A 30 6.37 -2.87 6.18
N ILE A 31 5.86 -1.88 6.92
CA ILE A 31 5.43 -2.10 8.30
C ILE A 31 4.15 -2.94 8.35
N SER A 32 3.18 -2.67 7.47
CA SER A 32 1.94 -3.46 7.36
C SER A 32 2.18 -4.95 7.09
N PRO A 33 2.96 -5.37 6.07
CA PRO A 33 3.25 -6.79 5.87
C PRO A 33 4.11 -7.41 6.96
N LEU A 34 5.00 -6.65 7.61
CA LEU A 34 5.77 -7.15 8.76
C LEU A 34 4.86 -7.48 9.96
N ILE A 35 3.87 -6.62 10.21
CA ILE A 35 2.85 -6.88 11.24
C ILE A 35 2.03 -8.13 10.86
N ALA A 36 1.62 -8.25 9.59
CA ALA A 36 0.90 -9.43 9.12
C ALA A 36 1.72 -10.72 9.29
N PHE A 37 3.01 -10.68 8.96
CA PHE A 37 3.93 -11.79 9.21
C PHE A 37 3.98 -12.15 10.70
N GLY A 38 4.07 -11.16 11.60
CA GLY A 38 4.00 -11.40 13.05
C GLY A 38 2.72 -12.13 13.48
N PHE A 39 1.56 -11.77 12.91
CA PHE A 39 0.32 -12.49 13.15
C PHE A 39 0.34 -13.93 12.63
N THR A 40 0.94 -14.18 11.47
CA THR A 40 1.03 -15.54 10.91
C THR A 40 1.83 -16.52 11.76
N LEU A 41 2.68 -16.04 12.68
CA LEU A 41 3.42 -16.88 13.63
C LEU A 41 2.57 -17.40 14.79
N ILE A 42 1.45 -16.73 15.09
CA ILE A 42 0.60 -17.03 16.26
C ILE A 42 -0.67 -17.78 15.82
N LEU A 43 -1.13 -17.53 14.60
CA LEU A 43 -2.35 -18.12 14.05
C LEU A 43 -2.10 -19.53 13.50
N PRO A 44 -2.89 -20.55 13.90
CA PRO A 44 -2.78 -21.92 13.38
C PRO A 44 -3.50 -22.03 12.02
N VAL A 45 -2.95 -21.36 11.01
CA VAL A 45 -3.46 -21.38 9.62
C VAL A 45 -2.44 -22.03 8.69
N ASP A 46 -2.90 -22.57 7.57
CA ASP A 46 -2.01 -23.16 6.58
C ASP A 46 -1.13 -22.12 5.88
N ASP A 47 -0.05 -22.58 5.24
CA ASP A 47 0.94 -21.70 4.60
C ASP A 47 0.37 -20.85 3.48
N LEU A 48 -0.62 -21.37 2.75
CA LEU A 48 -1.27 -20.61 1.69
C LEU A 48 -2.01 -19.40 2.26
N VAL A 49 -2.74 -19.59 3.36
CA VAL A 49 -3.43 -18.52 4.07
C VAL A 49 -2.41 -17.54 4.65
N LYS A 50 -1.30 -18.01 5.24
CA LYS A 50 -0.22 -17.10 5.73
C LYS A 50 0.31 -16.21 4.60
N GLN A 51 0.60 -16.79 3.44
CA GLN A 51 1.08 -16.05 2.26
C GLN A 51 0.05 -15.02 1.77
N ILE A 52 -1.23 -15.39 1.68
CA ILE A 52 -2.31 -14.47 1.28
C ILE A 52 -2.42 -13.31 2.28
N MET A 53 -2.37 -13.58 3.58
CA MET A 53 -2.44 -12.55 4.61
C MET A 53 -1.32 -11.51 4.46
N ILE A 54 -0.09 -11.97 4.28
CA ILE A 54 1.08 -11.08 4.11
C ILE A 54 0.96 -10.30 2.80
N LEU A 55 0.56 -10.96 1.71
CA LEU A 55 0.40 -10.34 0.39
C LEU A 55 -0.67 -9.23 0.40
N VAL A 56 -1.83 -9.51 1.00
CA VAL A 56 -2.92 -8.52 1.13
C VAL A 56 -2.48 -7.34 1.99
N ALA A 57 -1.70 -7.59 3.04
CA ALA A 57 -1.16 -6.52 3.89
C ALA A 57 -0.12 -5.63 3.18
N ALA A 58 0.56 -6.14 2.17
CA ALA A 58 1.53 -5.41 1.33
C ALA A 58 0.90 -4.66 0.15
N MET A 59 -0.41 -4.82 -0.08
CA MET A 59 -1.11 -4.14 -1.16
C MET A 59 -0.95 -2.61 -1.07
N PRO A 60 -0.87 -1.92 -2.22
CA PRO A 60 -0.78 -0.46 -2.25
C PRO A 60 -2.02 0.20 -1.63
N THR A 61 -1.93 1.50 -1.38
CA THR A 61 -3.03 2.25 -0.74
C THR A 61 -4.30 2.16 -1.60
N ALA A 62 -5.44 1.85 -0.98
CA ALA A 62 -6.69 1.67 -1.70
C ALA A 62 -7.20 2.98 -2.31
N ALA A 63 -7.57 2.97 -3.60
CA ALA A 63 -8.07 4.14 -4.31
C ALA A 63 -9.35 4.75 -3.71
N ASN A 64 -10.13 3.96 -2.96
CA ASN A 64 -11.32 4.47 -2.27
C ASN A 64 -10.98 5.47 -1.16
N THR A 65 -9.75 5.44 -0.63
CA THR A 65 -9.30 6.44 0.36
C THR A 65 -9.24 7.84 -0.23
N THR A 66 -8.90 7.98 -1.53
CA THR A 66 -8.97 9.25 -2.25
C THR A 66 -10.41 9.73 -2.38
N LEU A 67 -11.34 8.83 -2.69
CA LEU A 67 -12.77 9.13 -2.74
C LEU A 67 -13.29 9.66 -1.40
N MET A 68 -12.95 8.98 -0.30
CA MET A 68 -13.27 9.43 1.06
C MET A 68 -12.62 10.78 1.37
N ALA A 69 -11.36 11.00 0.99
CA ALA A 69 -10.68 12.27 1.24
C ALA A 69 -11.35 13.46 0.54
N VAL A 70 -11.85 13.24 -0.69
CA VAL A 70 -12.67 14.21 -1.41
C VAL A 70 -14.01 14.42 -0.71
N GLN A 71 -14.71 13.33 -0.38
CA GLN A 71 -16.03 13.36 0.24
C GLN A 71 -16.02 14.09 1.60
N PHE A 72 -15.02 13.82 2.43
CA PHE A 72 -14.87 14.43 3.76
C PHE A 72 -14.01 15.69 3.77
N ARG A 73 -13.65 16.25 2.60
CA ARG A 73 -12.87 17.49 2.45
C ARG A 73 -11.59 17.52 3.30
N THR A 74 -10.84 16.41 3.29
CA THR A 74 -9.57 16.31 4.03
C THR A 74 -8.40 16.76 3.15
N LYS A 75 -7.46 15.87 2.83
CA LYS A 75 -6.28 16.15 1.99
C LYS A 75 -6.29 15.26 0.74
N PRO A 76 -7.21 15.47 -0.22
CA PRO A 76 -7.37 14.58 -1.38
C PRO A 76 -6.11 14.49 -2.24
N GLU A 77 -5.35 15.58 -2.38
CA GLU A 77 -4.09 15.66 -3.15
C GLU A 77 -2.98 14.80 -2.51
N PHE A 78 -2.86 14.86 -1.18
CA PHE A 78 -1.92 14.03 -0.43
C PHE A 78 -2.25 12.54 -0.57
N VAL A 79 -3.53 12.19 -0.41
CA VAL A 79 -3.99 10.80 -0.47
C VAL A 79 -3.90 10.25 -1.89
N SER A 80 -4.25 11.01 -2.92
CA SER A 80 -4.12 10.58 -4.33
C SER A 80 -2.66 10.39 -4.73
N SER A 81 -1.76 11.29 -4.33
CA SER A 81 -0.31 11.17 -4.57
C SER A 81 0.27 9.94 -3.87
N THR A 82 -0.13 9.70 -2.62
CA THR A 82 0.28 8.50 -1.86
C THR A 82 -0.22 7.22 -2.52
N THR A 83 -1.49 7.20 -2.95
CA THR A 83 -2.07 6.06 -3.66
C THR A 83 -1.37 5.81 -4.99
N PHE A 84 -1.10 6.85 -5.76
CA PHE A 84 -0.39 6.73 -7.03
C PHE A 84 1.03 6.19 -6.81
N LEU A 85 1.80 6.80 -5.92
CA LEU A 85 3.18 6.40 -5.68
C LEU A 85 3.26 4.97 -5.13
N SER A 86 2.40 4.60 -4.17
CA SER A 86 2.34 3.22 -3.68
C SER A 86 1.95 2.23 -4.78
N THR A 87 1.03 2.59 -5.68
CA THR A 87 0.65 1.76 -6.83
C THR A 87 1.83 1.55 -7.78
N VAL A 88 2.55 2.61 -8.15
CA VAL A 88 3.73 2.51 -9.01
C VAL A 88 4.83 1.67 -8.35
N LEU A 89 5.14 1.92 -7.07
CA LEU A 89 6.13 1.15 -6.33
C LEU A 89 5.73 -0.33 -6.19
N SER A 90 4.43 -0.61 -6.07
CA SER A 90 3.92 -1.99 -5.95
C SER A 90 4.25 -2.88 -7.15
N ILE A 91 4.46 -2.30 -8.33
CA ILE A 91 4.91 -3.02 -9.54
C ILE A 91 6.22 -3.76 -9.27
N VAL A 92 7.08 -3.21 -8.42
CA VAL A 92 8.35 -3.83 -8.04
C VAL A 92 8.24 -4.53 -6.69
N THR A 93 7.59 -3.93 -5.69
CA THR A 93 7.59 -4.49 -4.33
C THR A 93 6.75 -5.76 -4.18
N LEU A 94 5.63 -5.89 -4.91
CA LEU A 94 4.80 -7.10 -4.83
C LEU A 94 5.49 -8.32 -5.46
N PRO A 95 6.09 -8.25 -6.67
CA PRO A 95 6.87 -9.37 -7.20
C PRO A 95 8.05 -9.76 -6.30
N VAL A 96 8.76 -8.78 -5.74
CA VAL A 96 9.86 -9.06 -4.79
C VAL A 96 9.34 -9.76 -3.54
N LEU A 97 8.22 -9.29 -2.97
CA LEU A 97 7.61 -9.94 -1.81
C LEU A 97 7.17 -11.36 -2.12
N LEU A 98 6.50 -11.58 -3.26
CA LEU A 98 6.08 -12.91 -3.71
C LEU A 98 7.28 -13.84 -3.90
N TRP A 99 8.37 -13.34 -4.46
CA TRP A 99 9.61 -14.10 -4.60
C TRP A 99 10.18 -14.51 -3.24
N ILE A 100 10.23 -13.58 -2.26
CA ILE A 100 10.65 -13.87 -0.89
C ILE A 100 9.76 -14.94 -0.23
N LEU A 101 8.43 -14.78 -0.32
CA LEU A 101 7.47 -15.71 0.26
C LEU A 101 7.49 -17.09 -0.41
N SER A 102 7.80 -17.16 -1.71
CA SER A 102 7.92 -18.42 -2.44
C SER A 102 9.23 -19.15 -2.11
N MET A 103 10.32 -18.41 -1.85
CA MET A 103 11.62 -19.00 -1.48
C MET A 103 11.68 -19.46 -0.03
N HIS A 104 10.86 -18.89 0.85
CA HIS A 104 10.78 -19.29 2.25
C HIS A 104 9.39 -19.85 2.56
N PRO A 105 9.16 -21.16 2.33
CA PRO A 105 7.95 -21.83 2.78
C PRO A 105 7.81 -21.59 4.28
N LEU A 106 6.65 -21.06 4.69
CA LEU A 106 6.38 -20.60 6.04
C LEU A 106 6.09 -21.76 7.01
N GLY A 107 6.81 -22.89 6.89
CA GLY A 107 6.81 -24.00 7.84
C GLY A 107 5.52 -24.82 7.92
#